data_AF-A0A4W6DYR5-F1
#
_entry.id   AF-A0A4W6DYR5-F1
#
_cell.length_a   1.000
_cell.length_b   1.000
_cell.length_c   1.000
_cell.angle_alpha   90.00
_cell.angle_beta   90.00
_cell.angle_gamma   90.00
#
_symmetry.space_group_name_H-M   'P 1'
#
loop_
_entity.id
_entity.type
_entity.pdbx_description
1 polymer ?
#
loop_
_entity_poly.entity_id
_entity_poly.type
_entity_poly.pdbx_seq_one_letter_code
_entity_poly.pdbx_strand_id
1 'polypeptide(L)'
;MSSELNVPMGSPAPGVSERAPDSGGMDYRDWVRRSYLELVSSNHHSVQALSWRKLYLSRAKLKASSRTSALLSGFAMVAMVEVQLEMQYSYPRVLLIAFSVCTTVLVAVHLFALLISTCILPNVEAVSNIHNLNSVSESPHERMHHYIELAWGFSTALGILLFLAEVVLLCWIKFLPVDAGGAKKATTCIPPTATTVTKTTAASPQNSGWQAALASTIIMVPVGVIFVVFTIHFYRSLVRHKTERHHQEIEELHKIKVQLDGHERGLQTV
;
A
#
# COMPACT_ATOMS: atom_id res chain seq x y z
N MET A 1 -41.06 -50.46 22.24
CA MET A 1 -41.46 -49.59 23.36
C MET A 1 -41.85 -48.25 22.74
N SER A 2 -43.12 -48.09 22.36
CA SER A 2 -44.16 -47.37 23.13
C SER A 2 -44.06 -45.86 22.87
N SER A 3 -45.07 -45.08 22.51
CA SER A 3 -46.52 -45.27 22.35
C SER A 3 -47.05 -44.11 21.49
N GLU A 4 -48.20 -44.33 20.88
CA GLU A 4 -49.06 -43.33 20.24
C GLU A 4 -49.53 -42.22 21.18
N LEU A 5 -49.87 -41.04 20.64
CA LEU A 5 -50.98 -40.23 21.18
C LEU A 5 -51.67 -39.39 20.09
N ASN A 6 -52.69 -40.02 19.51
CA ASN A 6 -54.01 -39.52 19.13
C ASN A 6 -54.34 -38.02 19.42
N VAL A 7 -54.80 -37.28 18.41
CA VAL A 7 -55.64 -36.08 18.57
C VAL A 7 -56.80 -36.17 17.56
N PRO A 8 -58.06 -35.97 17.98
CA PRO A 8 -59.21 -36.63 17.36
C PRO A 8 -59.78 -35.92 16.12
N MET A 9 -60.30 -36.77 15.24
CA MET A 9 -61.24 -36.46 14.16
C MET A 9 -62.55 -35.91 14.74
N GLY A 10 -62.94 -34.71 14.30
CA GLY A 10 -64.24 -34.13 14.61
C GLY A 10 -64.71 -33.24 13.46
N SER A 11 -65.60 -33.76 12.61
CA SER A 11 -66.49 -32.93 11.80
C SER A 11 -67.60 -32.34 12.67
N PRO A 12 -68.10 -31.14 12.32
CA PRO A 12 -69.53 -31.05 12.05
C PRO A 12 -69.83 -30.35 10.72
N ALA A 13 -70.99 -30.73 10.16
CA ALA A 13 -71.57 -30.32 8.88
C ALA A 13 -72.06 -28.84 8.87
N PRO A 14 -72.55 -28.31 7.72
CA PRO A 14 -72.45 -26.91 7.35
C PRO A 14 -73.57 -26.04 7.95
N GLY A 15 -73.19 -24.84 8.41
CA GLY A 15 -74.11 -23.78 8.82
C GLY A 15 -73.76 -22.48 8.09
N VAL A 16 -74.61 -22.11 7.13
CA VAL A 16 -74.59 -20.82 6.43
C VAL A 16 -74.97 -19.70 7.40
N SER A 17 -74.12 -18.69 7.53
CA SER A 17 -74.57 -17.30 7.68
C SER A 17 -73.43 -16.31 7.38
N GLU A 18 -73.74 -15.39 6.48
CA GLU A 18 -72.89 -14.34 5.93
C GLU A 18 -72.28 -13.39 6.98
N ARG A 19 -70.96 -13.17 6.88
CA ARG A 19 -70.33 -11.83 6.93
C ARG A 19 -68.85 -11.90 6.55
N ALA A 20 -68.54 -11.53 5.32
CA ALA A 20 -67.24 -10.93 5.01
C ALA A 20 -67.20 -9.52 5.63
N PRO A 21 -66.07 -9.10 6.19
CA PRO A 21 -65.20 -8.23 5.40
C PRO A 21 -63.69 -8.55 5.55
N ASP A 22 -62.96 -8.17 4.50
CA ASP A 22 -61.50 -8.06 4.37
C ASP A 22 -60.64 -9.33 4.37
N SER A 23 -60.85 -10.16 3.33
CA SER A 23 -59.69 -10.64 2.57
C SER A 23 -59.04 -9.45 1.86
N GLY A 24 -58.22 -8.70 2.59
CA GLY A 24 -57.28 -7.75 2.02
C GLY A 24 -56.22 -8.52 1.24
N GLY A 25 -56.56 -8.89 0.00
CA GLY A 25 -55.60 -9.41 -0.97
C GLY A 25 -54.39 -8.49 -0.98
N MET A 26 -53.22 -9.08 -0.80
CA MET A 26 -51.98 -8.34 -0.61
C MET A 26 -51.81 -7.34 -1.75
N ASP A 27 -52.06 -6.06 -1.48
CA ASP A 27 -52.16 -5.04 -2.52
C ASP A 27 -50.84 -5.00 -3.29
N TYR A 28 -50.87 -4.86 -4.63
CA TYR A 28 -49.65 -4.93 -5.44
C TYR A 28 -48.60 -3.92 -4.93
N ARG A 29 -49.07 -2.76 -4.45
CA ARG A 29 -48.25 -1.74 -3.80
C ARG A 29 -47.54 -2.25 -2.54
N ASP A 30 -48.18 -3.09 -1.75
CA ASP A 30 -47.60 -3.69 -0.55
C ASP A 30 -46.64 -4.82 -0.88
N TRP A 31 -46.92 -5.60 -1.92
CA TRP A 31 -45.98 -6.59 -2.44
C TRP A 31 -44.70 -5.91 -2.94
N VAL A 32 -44.82 -4.87 -3.78
CA VAL A 32 -43.67 -4.08 -4.28
C VAL A 32 -42.92 -3.41 -3.13
N ARG A 33 -43.63 -2.84 -2.15
CA ARG A 33 -43.00 -2.23 -0.96
C ARG A 33 -42.21 -3.26 -0.16
N ARG A 34 -42.75 -4.47 0.04
CA ARG A 34 -42.03 -5.55 0.76
C ARG A 34 -40.84 -6.07 -0.03
N SER A 35 -40.97 -6.30 -1.33
CA SER A 35 -39.83 -6.71 -2.16
C SER A 35 -38.74 -5.64 -2.21
N TYR A 36 -39.10 -4.35 -2.25
CA TYR A 36 -38.14 -3.25 -2.16
C TYR A 36 -37.45 -3.20 -0.79
N LEU A 37 -38.19 -3.37 0.32
CA LEU A 37 -37.62 -3.40 1.66
C LEU A 37 -36.71 -4.61 1.89
N GLU A 38 -37.06 -5.79 1.38
CA GLU A 38 -36.19 -6.97 1.43
C GLU A 38 -34.91 -6.77 0.59
N LEU A 39 -35.02 -6.16 -0.59
CA LEU A 39 -33.85 -5.86 -1.43
C LEU A 39 -32.94 -4.84 -0.75
N VAL A 40 -33.50 -3.77 -0.18
CA VAL A 40 -32.77 -2.75 0.59
C VAL A 40 -32.13 -3.34 1.84
N SER A 41 -32.85 -4.21 2.58
CA SER A 41 -32.33 -4.90 3.77
C SER A 41 -31.20 -5.87 3.42
N SER A 42 -31.35 -6.64 2.35
CA SER A 42 -30.31 -7.55 1.84
C SER A 42 -29.05 -6.77 1.40
N ASN A 43 -29.26 -5.61 0.76
CA ASN A 43 -28.17 -4.71 0.40
C ASN A 43 -27.48 -4.12 1.65
N HIS A 44 -28.24 -3.85 2.73
CA HIS A 44 -27.68 -3.39 3.99
C HIS A 44 -26.76 -4.43 4.65
N HIS A 45 -27.19 -5.68 4.67
CA HIS A 45 -26.37 -6.79 5.18
C HIS A 45 -25.11 -7.03 4.33
N SER A 46 -25.21 -6.87 3.01
CA SER A 46 -24.05 -7.04 2.11
C SER A 46 -23.01 -5.94 2.32
N VAL A 47 -23.42 -4.67 2.47
CA VAL A 47 -22.50 -3.55 2.70
C VAL A 47 -21.84 -3.63 4.09
N GLN A 48 -22.56 -4.08 5.12
CA GLN A 48 -22.00 -4.32 6.45
C GLN A 48 -20.97 -5.46 6.46
N ALA A 49 -21.23 -6.54 5.73
CA ALA A 49 -20.26 -7.64 5.60
C ALA A 49 -18.99 -7.19 4.87
N LEU A 50 -19.11 -6.32 3.85
CA LEU A 50 -17.98 -5.75 3.13
C LEU A 50 -17.15 -4.79 3.99
N SER A 51 -17.79 -3.92 4.79
CA SER A 51 -17.07 -3.00 5.68
C SER A 51 -16.29 -3.75 6.75
N TRP A 52 -16.85 -4.83 7.31
CA TRP A 52 -16.15 -5.71 8.26
C TRP A 52 -14.93 -6.38 7.62
N ARG A 53 -15.05 -6.89 6.39
CA ARG A 53 -13.92 -7.47 5.64
C ARG A 53 -12.84 -6.44 5.34
N LYS A 54 -13.21 -5.24 4.90
CA LYS A 54 -12.26 -4.13 4.67
C LYS A 54 -11.52 -3.75 5.94
N LEU A 55 -12.22 -3.66 7.06
CA LEU A 55 -11.64 -3.35 8.37
C LEU A 55 -10.64 -4.42 8.83
N TYR A 56 -11.02 -5.69 8.75
CA TYR A 56 -10.13 -6.80 9.13
C TYR A 56 -8.87 -6.82 8.24
N LEU A 57 -9.04 -6.58 6.94
CA LEU A 57 -7.94 -6.50 5.99
C LEU A 57 -7.03 -5.30 6.28
N SER A 58 -7.58 -4.12 6.61
CA SER A 58 -6.80 -2.93 7.00
C SER A 58 -5.97 -3.21 8.26
N ARG A 59 -6.57 -3.84 9.28
CA ARG A 59 -5.85 -4.26 10.49
C ARG A 59 -4.72 -5.25 10.19
N ALA A 60 -4.96 -6.22 9.31
CA ALA A 60 -3.94 -7.18 8.90
C ALA A 60 -2.81 -6.52 8.09
N LYS A 61 -3.16 -5.65 7.14
CA LYS A 61 -2.22 -4.83 6.35
C LYS A 61 -1.28 -4.02 7.23
N LEU A 62 -1.81 -3.30 8.22
CA LEU A 62 -1.02 -2.45 9.11
C LEU A 62 0.00 -3.26 9.92
N LYS A 63 -0.43 -4.40 10.49
CA LYS A 63 0.48 -5.30 11.23
C LYS A 63 1.56 -5.88 10.33
N ALA A 64 1.20 -6.29 9.12
CA ALA A 64 2.15 -6.82 8.15
C ALA A 64 3.15 -5.74 7.68
N SER A 65 2.66 -4.54 7.35
CA SER A 65 3.50 -3.40 6.94
C SER A 65 4.43 -2.95 8.05
N SER A 66 3.96 -2.93 9.30
CA SER A 66 4.81 -2.58 10.44
C SER A 66 5.98 -3.55 10.59
N ARG A 67 5.69 -4.86 10.60
CA ARG A 67 6.72 -5.90 10.70
C ARG A 67 7.70 -5.88 9.54
N THR A 68 7.20 -5.80 8.31
CA THR A 68 8.05 -5.81 7.10
C THR A 68 8.91 -4.55 7.01
N SER A 69 8.37 -3.36 7.31
CA SER A 69 9.15 -2.12 7.29
C SER A 69 10.25 -2.11 8.33
N ALA A 70 9.99 -2.63 9.54
CA ALA A 70 11.00 -2.77 10.59
C ALA A 70 12.13 -3.74 10.17
N LEU A 71 11.77 -4.89 9.59
CA LEU A 71 12.74 -5.88 9.13
C LEU A 71 13.58 -5.36 7.95
N LEU A 72 12.97 -4.81 6.91
CA LEU A 72 13.68 -4.29 5.73
C LEU A 72 14.63 -3.15 6.10
N SER A 73 14.18 -2.21 6.93
CA SER A 73 15.03 -1.10 7.40
C SER A 73 16.16 -1.61 8.29
N GLY A 74 15.87 -2.57 9.18
CA GLY A 74 16.87 -3.17 10.05
C GLY A 74 17.95 -3.90 9.25
N PHE A 75 17.56 -4.72 8.28
CA PHE A 75 18.52 -5.42 7.43
C PHE A 75 19.35 -4.47 6.56
N ALA A 76 18.74 -3.44 5.98
CA ALA A 76 19.47 -2.43 5.21
C ALA A 76 20.47 -1.66 6.10
N MET A 77 20.05 -1.26 7.31
CA MET A 77 20.90 -0.56 8.27
C MET A 77 22.06 -1.45 8.75
N VAL A 78 21.81 -2.73 9.04
CA VAL A 78 22.87 -3.69 9.40
C VAL A 78 23.84 -3.89 8.23
N ALA A 79 23.33 -4.09 7.01
CA ALA A 79 24.17 -4.24 5.83
C ALA A 79 25.04 -3.00 5.56
N MET A 80 24.52 -1.80 5.83
CA MET A 80 25.28 -0.56 5.75
C MET A 80 26.42 -0.52 6.78
N VAL A 81 26.19 -0.88 8.05
CA VAL A 81 27.27 -0.81 9.06
C VAL A 81 28.29 -1.95 8.89
N GLU A 82 27.87 -3.07 8.30
CA GLU A 82 28.74 -4.21 7.97
C GLU A 82 29.53 -4.02 6.67
N VAL A 83 29.25 -2.98 5.87
CA VAL A 83 29.99 -2.74 4.63
C VAL A 83 31.39 -2.20 4.94
N GLN A 84 32.38 -3.08 4.83
CA GLN A 84 33.78 -2.70 5.01
C GLN A 84 34.33 -2.08 3.72
N LEU A 85 34.50 -0.77 3.73
CA LEU A 85 35.15 -0.04 2.65
C LEU A 85 36.68 -0.21 2.77
N GLU A 86 37.31 -0.82 1.77
CA GLU A 86 38.77 -0.88 1.69
C GLU A 86 39.38 0.54 1.63
N MET A 87 40.15 0.92 2.65
CA MET A 87 40.81 2.24 2.73
C MET A 87 41.83 2.48 1.60
N GLN A 88 42.37 1.41 1.01
CA GLN A 88 43.38 1.47 -0.05
C GLN A 88 42.78 1.55 -1.47
N TYR A 89 41.45 1.57 -1.60
CA TYR A 89 40.75 1.65 -2.88
C TYR A 89 39.98 2.97 -2.99
N SER A 90 40.23 3.73 -4.05
CA SER A 90 39.53 4.99 -4.31
C SER A 90 38.19 4.74 -4.97
N TYR A 91 37.14 4.59 -4.16
CA TYR A 91 35.77 4.47 -4.66
C TYR A 91 35.33 5.76 -5.38
N PRO A 92 34.55 5.65 -6.47
CA PRO A 92 34.00 6.83 -7.13
C PRO A 92 33.06 7.59 -6.20
N ARG A 93 33.30 8.91 -6.05
CA ARG A 93 32.53 9.78 -5.13
C ARG A 93 31.02 9.69 -5.33
N VAL A 94 30.57 9.62 -6.59
CA VAL A 94 29.15 9.56 -6.95
C VAL A 94 28.50 8.29 -6.38
N LEU A 95 29.20 7.16 -6.34
CA LEU A 95 28.67 5.91 -5.81
C LEU A 95 28.48 5.98 -4.29
N LEU A 96 29.47 6.53 -3.57
CA LEU A 96 29.38 6.70 -2.11
C LEU A 96 28.27 7.67 -1.70
N ILE A 97 28.12 8.77 -2.45
CA ILE A 97 27.03 9.73 -2.24
C ILE A 97 25.69 9.06 -2.53
N ALA A 98 25.56 8.35 -3.65
CA ALA A 98 24.33 7.65 -4.01
C ALA A 98 23.94 6.60 -2.98
N PHE A 99 24.90 5.82 -2.47
CA PHE A 99 24.70 4.86 -1.38
C PHE A 99 24.21 5.55 -0.11
N SER A 100 24.91 6.57 0.38
CA SER A 100 24.51 7.31 1.58
C SER A 100 23.12 7.94 1.46
N VAL A 101 22.80 8.55 0.32
CA VAL A 101 21.48 9.14 0.07
C VAL A 101 20.40 8.04 -0.04
N CYS A 102 20.69 6.93 -0.72
CA CYS A 102 19.76 5.81 -0.86
C CYS A 102 19.38 5.22 0.50
N THR A 103 20.35 4.89 1.35
CA THR A 103 20.08 4.30 2.66
C THR A 103 19.34 5.27 3.59
N THR A 104 19.70 6.55 3.57
CA THR A 104 19.03 7.56 4.42
C THR A 104 17.57 7.74 4.00
N VAL A 105 17.29 7.83 2.70
CA VAL A 105 15.92 7.91 2.18
C VAL A 105 15.17 6.61 2.43
N LEU A 106 15.79 5.44 2.27
CA LEU A 106 15.20 4.13 2.56
C LEU A 106 14.69 4.07 4.00
N VAL A 107 15.55 4.40 4.97
CA VAL A 107 15.18 4.39 6.39
C VAL A 107 14.08 5.42 6.65
N ALA A 108 14.20 6.64 6.11
CA ALA A 108 13.19 7.68 6.29
C ALA A 108 11.80 7.27 5.75
N VAL A 109 11.73 6.67 4.57
CA VAL A 109 10.48 6.23 3.94
C VAL A 109 9.82 5.10 4.74
N HIS A 110 10.60 4.16 5.26
CA HIS A 110 10.04 3.11 6.11
C HIS A 110 9.57 3.62 7.47
N LEU A 111 10.27 4.57 8.08
CA LEU A 111 9.79 5.25 9.29
C LEU A 111 8.50 6.03 9.02
N PHE A 112 8.38 6.64 7.85
CA PHE A 112 7.15 7.32 7.44
C PHE A 112 5.99 6.34 7.26
N ALA A 113 6.20 5.15 6.70
CA ALA A 113 5.18 4.09 6.63
C ALA A 113 4.75 3.61 8.03
N LEU A 114 5.67 3.54 9.00
CA LEU A 114 5.38 3.21 10.40
C LEU A 114 4.59 4.32 11.10
N LEU A 115 4.94 5.58 10.85
CA LEU A 115 4.21 6.74 11.36
C LEU A 115 2.77 6.70 10.87
N ILE A 116 2.56 6.51 9.56
CA ILE A 116 1.22 6.40 9.01
C ILE A 116 0.48 5.21 9.61
N SER A 117 1.14 4.05 9.76
CA SER A 117 0.51 2.87 10.37
C SER A 117 0.05 3.13 11.81
N THR A 118 0.85 3.88 12.56
CA THR A 118 0.52 4.32 13.94
C THR A 118 -0.67 5.26 13.97
N CYS A 119 -0.77 6.16 12.99
CA CYS A 119 -1.89 7.10 12.88
C CYS A 119 -3.20 6.46 12.39
N ILE A 120 -3.14 5.39 11.59
CA ILE A 120 -4.35 4.69 11.08
C ILE A 120 -4.98 3.79 12.16
N LEU A 121 -4.15 3.12 12.98
CA LEU A 121 -4.61 2.07 13.88
C LEU A 121 -5.74 2.51 14.85
N PRO A 122 -5.69 3.69 15.51
CA PRO A 122 -6.75 4.13 16.42
C PRO A 122 -8.10 4.30 15.72
N ASN A 123 -8.08 4.82 14.48
CA ASN A 123 -9.30 5.00 13.69
C ASN A 123 -9.90 3.64 13.29
N VAL A 124 -9.07 2.67 12.92
CA VAL A 124 -9.52 1.31 12.59
C VAL A 124 -10.08 0.59 13.82
N GLU A 125 -9.47 0.76 15.00
CA GLU A 125 -9.95 0.15 16.24
C GLU A 125 -11.26 0.77 16.73
N ALA A 126 -11.40 2.10 16.63
CA ALA A 126 -12.64 2.80 16.99
C ALA A 126 -13.84 2.36 16.12
N VAL A 127 -13.63 2.19 14.80
CA VAL A 127 -14.67 1.70 13.88
C VAL A 127 -15.06 0.25 14.17
N SER A 128 -14.14 -0.57 14.69
CA SER A 128 -14.43 -1.98 15.04
C SER A 128 -15.23 -2.14 16.34
N ASN A 129 -15.18 -1.15 17.22
CA ASN A 129 -15.75 -1.21 18.56
C ASN A 129 -17.22 -0.76 18.62
N ILE A 130 -17.66 0.12 17.73
CA ILE A 130 -19.03 0.62 17.68
C ILE A 130 -19.80 -0.22 16.66
N HIS A 131 -20.71 -1.08 17.12
CA HIS A 131 -21.55 -1.95 16.28
C HIS A 131 -22.58 -1.20 15.40
N ASN A 132 -22.43 0.11 15.21
CA ASN A 132 -23.30 0.99 14.41
C ASN A 132 -22.52 1.53 13.20
N LEU A 133 -22.35 0.68 12.19
CA LEU A 133 -21.64 0.99 10.94
C LEU A 133 -22.32 2.12 10.13
N ASN A 134 -23.55 2.48 10.50
CA ASN A 134 -24.42 3.34 9.72
C ASN A 134 -24.31 4.83 10.09
N SER A 135 -23.70 5.17 11.23
CA SER A 135 -23.54 6.57 11.67
C SER A 135 -22.16 7.18 11.39
N VAL A 136 -21.17 6.39 10.95
CA VAL A 136 -19.78 6.85 10.69
C VAL A 136 -19.49 7.06 9.20
N SER A 137 -20.19 6.35 8.29
CA SER A 137 -19.99 6.44 6.83
C SER A 137 -20.49 7.74 6.20
N GLU A 138 -21.25 8.55 6.94
CA GLU A 138 -21.84 9.80 6.46
C GLU A 138 -20.94 11.03 6.69
N SER A 139 -19.78 10.85 7.34
CA SER A 139 -18.82 11.95 7.53
C SER A 139 -17.82 12.04 6.35
N PRO A 140 -17.41 13.24 5.91
CA PRO A 140 -16.44 13.46 4.83
C PRO A 140 -15.02 12.89 5.10
N HIS A 141 -14.84 12.21 6.24
CA HIS A 141 -13.60 11.57 6.69
C HIS A 141 -13.19 10.36 5.83
N GLU A 142 -14.10 9.66 5.14
CA GLU A 142 -13.76 8.50 4.30
C GLU A 142 -12.76 8.86 3.18
N ARG A 143 -12.93 10.03 2.56
CA ARG A 143 -11.99 10.57 1.55
C ARG A 143 -10.62 10.88 2.14
N MET A 144 -10.58 11.35 3.39
CA MET A 144 -9.33 11.62 4.09
C MET A 144 -8.59 10.32 4.43
N HIS A 145 -9.30 9.29 4.87
CA HIS A 145 -8.70 8.00 5.18
C HIS A 145 -8.16 7.30 3.92
N HIS A 146 -8.85 7.41 2.78
CA HIS A 146 -8.36 6.84 1.53
C HIS A 146 -7.02 7.46 1.08
N TYR A 147 -6.82 8.77 1.32
CA TYR A 147 -5.53 9.43 1.07
C TYR A 147 -4.43 8.89 2.00
N ILE A 148 -4.73 8.69 3.28
CA ILE A 148 -3.78 8.15 4.25
C ILE A 148 -3.40 6.70 3.86
N GLU A 149 -4.36 5.90 3.40
CA GLU A 149 -4.10 4.55 2.89
C GLU A 149 -3.29 4.55 1.59
N LEU A 150 -3.57 5.47 0.65
CA LEU A 150 -2.76 5.63 -0.57
C LEU A 150 -1.33 6.09 -0.25
N ALA A 151 -1.17 7.02 0.71
CA ALA A 151 0.12 7.52 1.15
C ALA A 151 0.94 6.40 1.81
N TRP A 152 0.29 5.61 2.66
CA TRP A 152 0.87 4.41 3.25
C TRP A 152 1.36 3.43 2.18
N GLY A 153 0.49 3.08 1.23
CA GLY A 153 0.83 2.16 0.15
C GLY A 153 1.98 2.68 -0.72
N PHE A 154 1.99 3.97 -1.04
CA PHE A 154 3.08 4.63 -1.77
C PHE A 154 4.41 4.54 -1.01
N SER A 155 4.42 4.81 0.30
CA SER A 155 5.63 4.72 1.12
C SER A 155 6.16 3.29 1.22
N THR A 156 5.29 2.29 1.32
CA THR A 156 5.71 0.88 1.28
C THR A 156 6.31 0.51 -0.07
N ALA A 157 5.68 0.90 -1.18
CA ALA A 157 6.18 0.64 -2.53
C ALA A 157 7.54 1.32 -2.79
N LEU A 158 7.66 2.59 -2.39
CA LEU A 158 8.91 3.35 -2.50
C LEU A 158 10.02 2.75 -1.61
N GLY A 159 9.70 2.31 -0.39
CA GLY A 159 10.65 1.65 0.49
C GLY A 159 11.19 0.34 -0.09
N ILE A 160 10.32 -0.50 -0.68
CA ILE A 160 10.75 -1.74 -1.36
C ILE A 160 11.62 -1.42 -2.57
N LEU A 161 11.28 -0.40 -3.36
CA LEU A 161 12.09 0.05 -4.50
C LEU A 161 13.49 0.51 -4.05
N LEU A 162 13.56 1.30 -2.99
CA LEU A 162 14.83 1.76 -2.42
C LEU A 162 15.63 0.60 -1.83
N PHE A 163 14.99 -0.40 -1.24
CA PHE A 163 15.65 -1.61 -0.78
C PHE A 163 16.28 -2.41 -1.93
N LEU A 164 15.60 -2.52 -3.07
CA LEU A 164 16.20 -3.11 -4.28
C LEU A 164 17.40 -2.30 -4.77
N ALA A 165 17.28 -0.97 -4.80
CA ALA A 165 18.37 -0.08 -5.19
C ALA A 165 19.58 -0.21 -4.24
N GLU A 166 19.34 -0.31 -2.94
CA GLU A 166 20.36 -0.52 -1.91
C GLU A 166 21.16 -1.80 -2.16
N VAL A 167 20.48 -2.91 -2.44
CA VAL A 167 21.15 -4.19 -2.77
C VAL A 167 22.03 -4.06 -4.01
N VAL A 168 21.56 -3.36 -5.04
CA VAL A 168 22.37 -3.09 -6.24
C VAL A 168 23.59 -2.24 -5.89
N LEU A 169 23.43 -1.16 -5.14
CA LEU A 169 24.54 -0.29 -4.70
C LEU A 169 25.56 -1.06 -3.85
N LEU A 170 25.11 -1.96 -2.98
CA LEU A 170 25.98 -2.86 -2.22
C LEU A 170 26.78 -3.79 -3.14
N CYS A 171 26.17 -4.36 -4.19
CA CYS A 171 26.91 -5.15 -5.18
C CYS A 171 28.00 -4.30 -5.85
N TRP A 172 27.70 -3.06 -6.23
CA TRP A 172 28.71 -2.16 -6.78
C TRP A 172 29.86 -1.92 -5.79
N ILE A 173 29.56 -1.57 -4.53
CA ILE A 173 30.57 -1.32 -3.50
C ILE A 173 31.42 -2.56 -3.21
N LYS A 174 30.81 -3.75 -3.13
CA LYS A 174 31.52 -5.01 -2.82
C LYS A 174 32.36 -5.55 -3.98
N PHE A 175 31.89 -5.43 -5.22
CA PHE A 175 32.56 -6.05 -6.37
C PHE A 175 33.56 -5.12 -7.08
N LEU A 176 33.47 -3.80 -6.91
CA LEU A 176 34.45 -2.85 -7.48
C LEU A 176 35.91 -3.10 -7.04
N PRO A 177 36.22 -3.37 -5.76
CA PRO A 177 37.59 -3.61 -5.31
C PRO A 177 38.18 -4.92 -5.84
N VAL A 178 37.34 -5.91 -6.17
CA VAL A 178 37.77 -7.23 -6.67
C VAL A 178 38.60 -7.07 -7.95
N ASP A 179 38.23 -6.13 -8.82
CA ASP A 179 38.97 -5.85 -10.05
C ASP A 179 40.35 -5.23 -9.78
N ALA A 180 40.49 -4.40 -8.74
CA ALA A 180 41.77 -3.80 -8.37
C ALA A 180 42.67 -4.73 -7.55
N GLY A 181 42.08 -5.62 -6.74
CA GLY A 181 42.81 -6.65 -5.98
C GLY A 181 43.51 -7.66 -6.89
N GLY A 182 42.88 -8.05 -8.00
CA GLY A 182 43.49 -8.93 -9.02
C GLY A 182 44.73 -8.32 -9.69
N ALA A 183 44.69 -7.01 -10.01
CA ALA A 183 45.79 -6.30 -10.64
C ALA A 183 47.02 -6.13 -9.71
N LYS A 184 46.79 -5.91 -8.40
CA LYS A 184 47.89 -5.80 -7.41
C LYS A 184 48.58 -7.14 -7.16
N LYS A 185 47.84 -8.26 -7.21
CA LYS A 185 48.39 -9.61 -6.96
C LYS A 185 49.21 -10.16 -8.14
N ALA A 186 48.89 -9.77 -9.37
CA ALA A 186 49.66 -10.16 -10.57
C ALA A 186 51.03 -9.46 -10.67
N THR A 187 51.21 -8.32 -10.01
CA THR A 187 52.47 -7.53 -10.06
C THR A 187 53.54 -8.06 -9.09
N THR A 188 53.20 -8.91 -8.11
CA THR A 188 54.14 -9.40 -7.07
C THR A 188 54.72 -10.79 -7.35
N CYS A 189 54.38 -11.44 -8.48
CA CYS A 189 54.86 -12.78 -8.82
C CYS A 189 55.65 -12.84 -10.15
N ILE A 190 56.56 -11.89 -10.37
CA ILE A 190 57.60 -12.04 -11.40
C ILE A 190 58.93 -12.41 -10.70
N PRO A 191 59.33 -13.69 -10.65
CA PRO A 191 60.72 -14.04 -10.40
C PRO A 191 61.55 -13.64 -11.63
N PRO A 192 62.76 -13.06 -11.47
CA PRO A 192 63.66 -12.87 -12.59
C PRO A 192 64.28 -14.23 -12.88
N THR A 193 63.87 -14.91 -13.94
CA THR A 193 64.71 -15.77 -14.81
C THR A 193 63.86 -16.57 -15.82
N ALA A 194 64.37 -16.62 -17.06
CA ALA A 194 64.07 -17.54 -18.16
C ALA A 194 62.90 -17.24 -19.12
N THR A 195 63.33 -16.69 -20.26
CA THR A 195 62.83 -16.85 -21.63
C THR A 195 62.14 -18.20 -21.90
N THR A 196 60.87 -18.20 -22.33
CA THR A 196 60.32 -19.20 -23.27
C THR A 196 59.09 -18.62 -23.97
N VAL A 197 59.13 -18.62 -25.29
CA VAL A 197 58.04 -18.25 -26.20
C VAL A 197 56.99 -19.37 -26.20
N THR A 198 55.77 -19.11 -25.73
CA THR A 198 54.59 -19.93 -26.02
C THR A 198 53.32 -19.08 -26.10
N LYS A 199 52.82 -18.97 -27.34
CA LYS A 199 51.42 -18.80 -27.76
C LYS A 199 50.55 -17.79 -26.98
N THR A 200 50.47 -16.60 -27.56
CA THR A 200 49.44 -15.57 -27.36
C THR A 200 48.04 -16.16 -27.58
N THR A 201 47.37 -16.56 -26.50
CA THR A 201 45.91 -16.47 -26.40
C THR A 201 45.65 -15.33 -25.43
N ALA A 202 45.07 -14.25 -25.95
CA ALA A 202 44.87 -12.99 -25.28
C ALA A 202 44.22 -13.18 -23.90
N ALA A 203 44.95 -12.82 -22.85
CA ALA A 203 44.37 -12.56 -21.55
C ALA A 203 43.41 -11.38 -21.69
N SER A 204 42.11 -11.65 -21.63
CA SER A 204 41.06 -10.64 -21.54
C SER A 204 41.34 -9.73 -20.33
N PRO A 205 41.16 -8.39 -20.43
CA PRO A 205 41.28 -7.51 -19.27
C PRO A 205 40.29 -7.99 -18.19
N GLN A 206 40.82 -8.39 -17.05
CA GLN A 206 40.07 -9.01 -15.96
C GLN A 206 39.18 -7.96 -15.27
N ASN A 207 37.96 -7.78 -15.77
CA ASN A 207 36.90 -6.87 -15.29
C ASN A 207 35.77 -7.64 -14.57
N SER A 208 36.12 -8.75 -13.91
CA SER A 208 35.17 -9.70 -13.32
C SER A 208 34.22 -9.09 -12.30
N GLY A 209 34.68 -8.15 -11.48
CA GLY A 209 33.90 -7.48 -10.44
C GLY A 209 32.91 -6.46 -11.02
N TRP A 210 33.36 -5.64 -11.97
CA TRP A 210 32.49 -4.74 -12.73
C TRP A 210 31.42 -5.51 -13.51
N GLN A 211 31.81 -6.60 -14.17
CA GLN A 211 30.88 -7.51 -14.86
C GLN A 211 29.86 -8.12 -13.89
N ALA A 212 30.29 -8.54 -12.70
CA ALA A 212 29.40 -9.10 -11.68
C ALA A 212 28.38 -8.07 -11.16
N ALA A 213 28.83 -6.85 -10.85
CA ALA A 213 27.95 -5.76 -10.44
C ALA A 213 26.96 -5.36 -11.55
N LEU A 214 27.42 -5.33 -12.79
CA LEU A 214 26.59 -5.08 -13.97
C LEU A 214 25.53 -6.19 -14.16
N ALA A 215 25.92 -7.45 -14.08
CA ALA A 215 25.01 -8.59 -14.20
C ALA A 215 23.92 -8.55 -13.11
N SER A 216 24.30 -8.26 -11.86
CA SER A 216 23.34 -8.07 -10.76
C SER A 216 22.34 -6.95 -11.07
N THR A 217 22.82 -5.82 -11.60
CA THR A 217 21.98 -4.69 -12.00
C THR A 217 21.01 -5.10 -13.11
N ILE A 218 21.48 -5.77 -14.16
CA ILE A 218 20.64 -6.21 -15.30
C ILE A 218 19.48 -7.09 -14.83
N ILE A 219 19.74 -8.01 -13.90
CA ILE A 219 18.71 -8.91 -13.37
C ILE A 219 17.69 -8.15 -12.51
N MET A 220 18.11 -7.11 -11.78
CA MET A 220 17.22 -6.29 -10.96
C MET A 220 16.42 -5.24 -11.73
N VAL A 221 16.90 -4.78 -12.90
CA VAL A 221 16.21 -3.78 -13.73
C VAL A 221 14.74 -4.12 -14.02
N PRO A 222 14.34 -5.31 -14.52
CA PRO A 222 12.95 -5.58 -14.84
C PRO A 222 12.04 -5.51 -13.60
N VAL A 223 12.52 -6.00 -12.46
CA VAL A 223 11.78 -5.91 -11.19
C VAL A 223 11.66 -4.45 -10.76
N GLY A 224 12.76 -3.70 -10.83
CA GLY A 224 12.79 -2.27 -10.53
C GLY A 224 11.82 -1.46 -11.38
N VAL A 225 11.75 -1.72 -12.69
CA VAL A 225 10.81 -1.03 -13.61
C VAL A 225 9.36 -1.26 -13.21
N ILE A 226 9.00 -2.49 -12.85
CA ILE A 226 7.64 -2.81 -12.36
C ILE A 226 7.32 -1.98 -11.10
N PHE A 227 8.23 -1.93 -10.13
CA PHE A 227 8.05 -1.10 -8.93
C PHE A 227 7.99 0.39 -9.24
N VAL A 228 8.80 0.89 -10.19
CA VAL A 228 8.75 2.30 -10.63
C VAL A 228 7.38 2.62 -11.22
N VAL A 229 6.82 1.76 -12.07
CA VAL A 229 5.48 1.96 -12.65
C VAL A 229 4.42 2.02 -11.54
N PHE A 230 4.47 1.10 -10.58
CA PHE A 230 3.56 1.13 -9.43
C PHE A 230 3.73 2.41 -8.60
N THR A 231 4.96 2.79 -8.27
CA THR A 231 5.26 4.02 -7.52
C THR A 231 4.76 5.27 -8.25
N ILE A 232 4.93 5.35 -9.57
CA ILE A 232 4.40 6.46 -10.40
C ILE A 232 2.88 6.44 -10.42
N HIS A 233 2.25 5.27 -10.53
CA HIS A 233 0.80 5.12 -10.49
C HIS A 233 0.22 5.61 -9.15
N PHE A 234 0.82 5.20 -8.03
CA PHE A 234 0.44 5.66 -6.69
C PHE A 234 0.70 7.17 -6.51
N TYR A 235 1.84 7.67 -6.98
CA TYR A 235 2.16 9.10 -6.93
C TYR A 235 1.13 9.93 -7.70
N ARG A 236 0.80 9.54 -8.93
CA ARG A 236 -0.23 10.21 -9.73
C ARG A 236 -1.60 10.14 -9.07
N SER A 237 -1.94 9.02 -8.44
CA SER A 237 -3.20 8.87 -7.71
C SER A 237 -3.27 9.81 -6.51
N LEU A 238 -2.17 9.94 -5.76
CA LEU A 238 -2.06 10.89 -4.65
C LEU A 238 -2.14 12.35 -5.11
N VAL A 239 -1.41 12.70 -6.17
CA VAL A 239 -1.35 14.08 -6.69
C VAL A 239 -2.67 14.49 -7.32
N ARG A 240 -3.27 13.66 -8.19
CA ARG A 240 -4.56 13.97 -8.84
C ARG A 240 -5.64 14.26 -7.81
N HIS A 241 -5.68 13.45 -6.75
CA HIS A 241 -6.65 13.64 -5.68
C HIS A 241 -6.36 14.88 -4.81
N LYS A 242 -5.09 15.17 -4.54
CA LYS A 242 -4.69 16.41 -3.85
C LYS A 242 -5.08 17.64 -4.66
N THR A 243 -4.88 17.62 -5.98
CA THR A 243 -5.32 18.69 -6.88
C THR A 243 -6.83 18.84 -6.89
N GLU A 244 -7.58 17.74 -6.96
CA GLU A 244 -9.05 17.75 -6.93
C GLU A 244 -9.60 18.34 -5.63
N ARG A 245 -8.99 18.01 -4.49
CA ARG A 245 -9.35 18.54 -3.17
C ARG A 245 -9.09 20.03 -3.03
N HIS A 246 -7.90 20.50 -3.43
CA HIS A 246 -7.60 21.94 -3.40
C HIS A 246 -8.54 22.74 -4.32
N HIS A 247 -8.96 22.16 -5.45
CA HIS A 247 -9.92 22.80 -6.32
C HIS A 247 -11.30 22.93 -5.68
N GLN A 248 -11.78 21.87 -5.02
CA GLN A 248 -13.04 21.88 -4.26
C GLN A 248 -13.00 22.89 -3.11
N GLU A 249 -11.89 22.96 -2.36
CA GLU A 249 -11.70 23.94 -1.28
C GLU A 249 -11.76 25.39 -1.81
N ILE A 250 -11.15 25.67 -2.97
CA ILE A 250 -11.20 27.00 -3.60
C ILE A 250 -12.62 27.35 -4.05
N GLU A 251 -13.38 26.39 -4.59
CA GLU A 251 -14.75 26.61 -5.05
C GLU A 251 -15.71 26.89 -3.87
N GLU A 252 -15.55 26.17 -2.75
CA GLU A 252 -16.30 26.43 -1.52
C GLU A 252 -15.98 27.82 -0.94
N LEU A 253 -14.71 28.20 -0.89
CA LEU A 253 -14.28 29.54 -0.48
C LEU A 253 -14.85 30.63 -1.39
N HIS A 254 -14.86 30.41 -2.70
CA HIS A 254 -15.44 31.34 -3.66
C HIS A 254 -16.95 31.49 -3.44
N LYS A 255 -17.66 30.39 -3.17
CA LYS A 255 -19.09 30.41 -2.86
C LYS A 255 -19.38 31.20 -1.57
N ILE A 256 -18.59 31.00 -0.52
CA ILE A 256 -18.70 31.74 0.75
C ILE A 256 -18.45 33.23 0.53
N LYS A 257 -17.41 33.60 -0.25
CA LYS A 257 -17.12 34.99 -0.59
C LYS A 257 -18.29 35.65 -1.33
N VAL A 258 -18.86 34.97 -2.32
CA VAL A 258 -20.01 35.48 -3.08
C VAL A 258 -21.24 35.69 -2.18
N GLN A 259 -21.47 34.80 -1.22
CA GLN A 259 -22.55 34.96 -0.24
C GLN A 259 -22.32 36.16 0.68
N LEU A 260 -21.08 36.39 1.14
CA LEU A 260 -20.72 37.54 1.96
C LEU A 260 -20.87 38.87 1.19
N ASP A 261 -20.33 38.93 -0.04
CA ASP A 261 -20.42 40.10 -0.93
C ASP A 261 -21.89 40.40 -1.32
N GLY A 262 -22.75 39.39 -1.35
CA GLY A 262 -24.20 39.53 -1.56
C GLY A 262 -24.93 40.04 -0.32
N HIS A 263 -24.52 39.58 0.87
CA HIS A 263 -25.11 39.99 2.14
C HIS A 263 -24.74 41.43 2.52
N GLU A 264 -23.48 41.86 2.33
CA GLU A 264 -23.08 43.26 2.55
C GLU A 264 -23.83 44.24 1.65
N ARG A 265 -24.06 43.87 0.38
CA ARG A 265 -24.84 44.70 -0.54
C ARG A 265 -26.30 44.83 -0.13
N GLY A 266 -26.90 43.77 0.43
CA GLY A 266 -28.25 43.81 0.97
C GLY A 266 -28.39 44.74 2.19
N LEU A 267 -27.35 44.81 3.02
CA LEU A 267 -27.29 45.67 4.21
C LEU A 267 -27.07 47.16 3.88
N GLN A 268 -26.44 47.48 2.75
CA GLN A 268 -26.26 48.88 2.31
C GLN A 268 -27.50 49.46 1.60
N THR A 269 -28.45 48.63 1.20
CA THR A 269 -29.69 49.05 0.50
C THR A 269 -30.90 49.26 1.41
N VAL A 270 -30.73 49.21 2.74
CA VAL A 270 -31.76 49.50 3.76
C VAL A 270 -31.33 50.72 4.56
#